data_AF-A0A3D0ZAC2-F1
#
_entry.id   AF-A0A3D0ZAC2-F1
#
_cell.length_a   1.000
_cell.length_b   1.000
_cell.length_c   1.000
_cell.angle_alpha   90.00
_cell.angle_beta   90.00
_cell.angle_gamma   90.00
#
_symmetry.space_group_name_H-M   'P 1'
#
loop_
_entity.id
_entity.type
_entity.pdbx_description
1 polymer ?
#
loop_
_entity_poly.entity_id
_entity_poly.type
_entity_poly.pdbx_seq_one_letter_code
_entity_poly.pdbx_strand_id
1 'polypeptide(L)'
;PFAPELAEYPAEWLERARLDIKYSGYIEKEIRAAAKASKMDAIKLSPDLDYDSLNGLSVEAREKFKTVKPLTVGQAARIPGIRQGDIALLMVLARKH
;
A
#
# COMPACT_ATOMS: atom_id res chain seq x y z
N PRO A 1 -10.56 14.94 40.85
CA PRO A 1 -10.35 14.93 39.37
C PRO A 1 -9.79 13.58 38.94
N PHE A 2 -10.05 13.14 37.71
CA PHE A 2 -9.36 11.98 37.13
C PHE A 2 -7.92 12.44 36.79
N ALA A 3 -6.92 11.91 37.48
CA ALA A 3 -5.49 12.28 37.39
C ALA A 3 -5.13 13.75 37.74
N PRO A 4 -5.29 14.20 39.01
CA PRO A 4 -4.89 15.54 39.46
C PRO A 4 -3.39 15.84 39.31
N GLU A 5 -2.53 14.82 39.35
CA GLU A 5 -1.09 14.91 39.15
C GLU A 5 -0.69 15.47 37.77
N LEU A 6 -1.59 15.39 36.78
CA LEU A 6 -1.32 15.96 35.45
C LEU A 6 -1.32 17.50 35.45
N ALA A 7 -1.91 18.15 36.46
CA ALA A 7 -1.94 19.61 36.57
C ALA A 7 -0.54 20.23 36.81
N GLU A 8 0.44 19.42 37.19
CA GLU A 8 1.84 19.85 37.38
C GLU A 8 2.58 20.06 36.04
N TYR A 9 2.04 19.54 34.94
CA TYR A 9 2.66 19.63 33.62
C TYR A 9 2.13 20.80 32.80
N PRO A 10 2.95 21.40 31.91
CA PRO A 10 2.50 22.43 30.99
C PRO A 10 1.35 21.94 30.10
N ALA A 11 0.34 22.80 29.90
CA ALA A 11 -0.85 22.47 29.09
C ALA A 11 -0.50 22.04 27.66
N GLU A 12 0.56 22.61 27.07
CA GLU A 12 1.05 22.24 25.74
C GLU A 12 1.51 20.77 25.69
N TRP A 13 2.16 20.27 26.75
CA TRP A 13 2.64 18.88 26.80
C TRP A 13 1.48 17.91 26.94
N LEU A 14 0.49 18.26 27.76
CA LEU A 14 -0.74 17.48 27.91
C LEU A 14 -1.53 17.41 26.58
N GLU A 15 -1.64 18.54 25.87
CA GLU A 15 -2.29 18.55 24.56
C GLU A 15 -1.51 17.72 23.55
N ARG A 16 -0.18 17.81 23.54
CA ARG A 16 0.64 16.98 22.65
C ARG A 16 0.45 15.49 22.92
N ALA A 17 0.52 15.07 24.18
CA ALA A 17 0.30 13.68 24.56
C ALA A 17 -1.11 13.20 24.17
N ARG A 18 -2.14 14.05 24.35
CA ARG A 18 -3.51 13.76 23.92
C ARG A 18 -3.59 13.54 22.40
N LEU A 19 -2.95 14.39 21.61
CA LEU A 19 -2.89 14.26 20.16
C LEU A 19 -2.16 12.99 19.74
N ASP A 20 -0.98 12.72 20.32
CA ASP A 20 -0.20 11.53 20.00
C ASP A 20 -0.99 10.24 20.29
N ILE A 21 -1.70 10.17 21.42
CA ILE A 21 -2.59 9.04 21.73
C ILE A 21 -3.73 8.95 20.72
N LYS A 22 -4.43 10.07 20.46
CA LYS A 22 -5.58 10.14 19.55
C LYS A 22 -5.22 9.70 18.12
N TYR A 23 -4.01 10.00 17.67
CA TYR A 23 -3.58 9.79 16.29
C TYR A 23 -2.63 8.61 16.09
N SER A 24 -2.09 8.00 17.15
CA SER A 24 -1.16 6.87 17.08
C SER A 24 -1.59 5.77 16.10
N GLY A 25 -2.84 5.28 16.23
CA GLY A 25 -3.36 4.23 15.34
C GLY A 25 -3.50 4.65 13.87
N TYR A 26 -3.76 5.93 13.60
CA TYR A 26 -3.80 6.45 12.24
C TYR A 26 -2.40 6.54 11.64
N ILE A 27 -1.44 7.05 12.42
CA ILE A 27 -0.03 7.12 12.02
C ILE A 27 0.51 5.72 11.71
N GLU A 28 0.24 4.73 12.56
CA GLU A 28 0.65 3.34 12.32
C GLU A 28 -0.01 2.73 11.07
N LYS A 29 -1.26 3.08 10.79
CA LYS A 29 -1.95 2.65 9.56
C LYS A 29 -1.28 3.24 8.32
N GLU A 30 -0.97 4.54 8.33
CA GLU A 30 -0.31 5.22 7.22
C GLU A 30 1.12 4.70 6.99
N ILE A 31 1.88 4.48 8.07
CA ILE A 31 3.22 3.87 7.99
C ILE A 31 3.14 2.48 7.34
N ARG A 32 2.18 1.64 7.75
CA ARG A 32 1.98 0.31 7.14
C ARG A 32 1.56 0.40 5.67
N ALA A 33 0.71 1.35 5.31
CA ALA A 33 0.30 1.58 3.93
C ALA A 33 1.48 2.01 3.05
N ALA A 34 2.28 2.98 3.52
CA ALA A 34 3.50 3.44 2.84
C ALA A 34 4.53 2.31 2.68
N ALA A 35 4.75 1.52 3.72
CA ALA A 35 5.64 0.36 3.66
C ALA A 35 5.17 -0.68 2.65
N LYS A 36 3.85 -0.94 2.56
CA LYS A 36 3.28 -1.85 1.56
C LYS A 36 3.46 -1.29 0.14
N ALA A 37 3.20 0.00 -0.06
CA ALA A 37 3.39 0.66 -1.36
C ALA A 37 4.85 0.57 -1.82
N SER A 38 5.80 0.91 -0.94
CA SER A 38 7.23 0.81 -1.20
C SER A 38 7.66 -0.61 -1.57
N LYS A 39 7.16 -1.63 -0.86
CA LYS A 39 7.40 -3.04 -1.20
C LYS A 39 6.89 -3.40 -2.59
N MET A 40 5.70 -2.92 -2.99
CA MET A 40 5.16 -3.21 -4.32
C MET A 40 5.94 -2.50 -5.44
N ASP A 41 6.41 -1.27 -5.20
CA ASP A 41 7.25 -0.53 -6.15
C ASP A 41 8.63 -1.20 -6.35
N ALA A 42 9.13 -1.93 -5.36
CA ALA A 42 10.38 -2.69 -5.46
C ALA A 42 10.23 -4.01 -6.25
N ILE A 43 9.00 -4.54 -6.41
CA ILE A 43 8.76 -5.78 -7.17
C ILE A 43 8.70 -5.44 -8.65
N LYS A 44 9.76 -5.80 -9.37
CA LYS A 44 9.87 -5.60 -10.82
C LYS A 44 9.04 -6.64 -11.58
N LEU A 45 8.50 -6.20 -12.71
CA LEU A 45 7.86 -7.04 -13.71
C LEU A 45 8.77 -7.11 -14.94
N SER A 46 8.75 -8.25 -15.63
CA SER A 46 9.45 -8.37 -16.91
C SER A 46 8.83 -7.41 -17.93
N PRO A 47 9.63 -6.63 -18.67
CA PRO A 47 9.14 -5.79 -19.78
C PRO A 47 8.43 -6.60 -20.87
N ASP A 48 8.81 -7.87 -21.03
CA ASP A 48 8.32 -8.79 -22.04
C ASP A 48 7.24 -9.73 -21.49
N LEU A 49 6.63 -9.39 -20.35
CA LEU A 49 5.60 -10.20 -19.73
C LEU A 49 4.37 -10.33 -20.65
N ASP A 50 4.06 -11.57 -21.05
CA ASP A 50 2.86 -11.88 -21.79
C ASP A 50 1.64 -12.00 -20.86
N TYR A 51 0.86 -10.93 -20.77
CA TYR A 51 -0.37 -10.88 -19.98
C TYR A 51 -1.49 -11.78 -20.54
N ASP A 52 -1.43 -12.22 -21.81
CA ASP A 52 -2.44 -13.15 -22.33
C ASP A 52 -2.32 -14.55 -21.76
N SER A 53 -1.09 -14.98 -21.48
CA SER A 53 -0.79 -16.27 -20.88
C SER A 53 -1.20 -16.37 -19.41
N LEU A 54 -1.49 -15.25 -18.74
CA LEU A 54 -1.81 -15.22 -17.31
C LEU A 54 -3.26 -15.63 -17.04
N ASN A 55 -3.42 -16.89 -16.65
CA ASN A 55 -4.69 -17.43 -16.16
C ASN A 55 -5.10 -16.75 -14.84
N GLY A 56 -6.36 -16.34 -14.74
CA GLY A 56 -6.92 -15.67 -13.56
C GLY A 56 -6.78 -14.14 -13.54
N LEU A 57 -6.04 -13.56 -14.49
CA LEU A 57 -6.04 -12.11 -14.71
C LEU A 57 -7.38 -11.67 -15.32
N SER A 58 -8.01 -10.62 -14.79
CA SER A 58 -9.23 -10.08 -15.42
C SER A 58 -8.98 -9.62 -16.84
N VAL A 59 -10.05 -9.60 -17.64
CA VAL A 59 -10.06 -8.99 -18.98
C VAL A 59 -9.64 -7.52 -18.91
N GLU A 60 -10.23 -6.75 -17.98
CA GLU A 60 -9.89 -5.34 -17.80
C GLU A 60 -8.41 -5.12 -17.41
N ALA A 61 -7.89 -5.91 -16.47
CA ALA A 61 -6.48 -5.78 -16.10
C ALA A 61 -5.55 -6.19 -17.25
N ARG A 62 -5.89 -7.24 -17.99
CA ARG A 62 -5.14 -7.69 -19.17
C ARG A 62 -5.06 -6.59 -20.23
N GLU A 63 -6.18 -5.99 -20.59
CA GLU A 63 -6.24 -4.90 -21.58
C GLU A 63 -5.41 -3.68 -21.12
N LYS A 64 -5.57 -3.28 -19.87
CA LYS A 64 -4.86 -2.13 -19.30
C LYS A 64 -3.36 -2.38 -19.16
N PHE A 65 -2.95 -3.56 -18.72
CA PHE A 65 -1.53 -3.89 -18.57
C PHE A 65 -0.81 -4.01 -19.90
N LYS A 66 -1.46 -4.52 -20.96
CA LYS A 66 -0.89 -4.49 -22.32
C LYS A 66 -0.66 -3.07 -22.84
N THR A 67 -1.54 -2.15 -22.47
CA THR A 67 -1.47 -0.74 -22.89
C THR A 67 -0.44 0.04 -22.08
N VAL A 68 -0.51 -0.07 -20.74
CA VAL A 68 0.35 0.70 -19.82
C VAL A 68 1.74 0.08 -19.66
N LYS A 69 1.86 -1.25 -19.83
CA LYS A 69 3.08 -2.04 -19.63
C LYS A 69 3.82 -1.70 -18.33
N PRO A 70 3.19 -1.95 -17.17
CA PRO A 70 3.78 -1.59 -15.88
C PRO A 70 5.09 -2.35 -15.64
N LEU A 71 6.13 -1.63 -15.22
CA LEU A 71 7.46 -2.18 -14.92
C LEU A 71 7.58 -2.68 -13.48
N THR A 72 6.62 -2.33 -12.62
CA THR A 72 6.56 -2.78 -11.23
C THR A 72 5.14 -3.12 -10.83
N VAL A 73 4.99 -3.97 -9.82
CA VAL A 73 3.68 -4.28 -9.24
C VAL A 73 3.04 -3.02 -8.65
N GLY A 74 3.83 -2.13 -8.05
CA GLY A 74 3.33 -0.87 -7.51
C GLY A 74 2.76 0.06 -8.58
N GLN A 75 3.38 0.10 -9.78
CA GLN A 75 2.82 0.81 -10.93
C GLN A 75 1.49 0.18 -11.37
N ALA A 76 1.43 -1.15 -11.49
CA ALA A 76 0.21 -1.86 -11.85
C ALA A 76 -0.94 -1.59 -10.86
N ALA A 77 -0.64 -1.53 -9.56
CA ALA A 77 -1.62 -1.28 -8.49
C ALA A 77 -2.21 0.14 -8.51
N ARG A 78 -1.53 1.11 -9.13
CA ARG A 78 -2.01 2.49 -9.29
C ARG A 78 -2.90 2.68 -10.53
N ILE A 79 -2.99 1.68 -11.41
CA ILE A 79 -3.85 1.77 -12.60
C ILE A 79 -5.32 1.71 -12.16
N PRO A 80 -6.16 2.69 -12.54
CA PRO A 80 -7.56 2.71 -12.16
C PRO A 80 -8.32 1.47 -12.64
N GLY A 81 -9.22 0.93 -11.81
CA GLY A 81 -10.06 -0.22 -12.15
C GLY A 81 -9.40 -1.59 -11.98
N ILE A 82 -8.11 -1.64 -11.63
CA ILE A 82 -7.45 -2.92 -11.36
C ILE A 82 -7.87 -3.50 -10.01
N ARG A 83 -8.25 -4.78 -10.01
CA ARG A 83 -8.70 -5.47 -8.79
C ARG A 83 -7.50 -5.94 -7.97
N GLN A 84 -7.70 -6.05 -6.66
CA GLN A 84 -6.67 -6.55 -5.74
C GLN A 84 -6.21 -7.98 -6.07
N GLY A 85 -7.11 -8.83 -6.60
CA GLY A 85 -6.76 -10.18 -7.05
C GLY A 85 -5.77 -10.21 -8.22
N ASP A 86 -5.87 -9.24 -9.14
CA ASP A 86 -4.98 -9.13 -10.29
C ASP A 86 -3.56 -8.72 -9.83
N ILE A 87 -3.46 -7.80 -8.87
CA ILE A 87 -2.18 -7.42 -8.24
C ILE A 87 -1.58 -8.58 -7.44
N ALA A 88 -2.40 -9.36 -6.74
CA ALA A 88 -1.94 -10.54 -6.02
C ALA A 88 -1.35 -11.60 -6.96
N LEU A 89 -1.96 -11.83 -8.13
CA LEU A 89 -1.44 -12.72 -9.15
C LEU A 89 -0.05 -12.27 -9.63
N LEU A 90 0.13 -10.98 -9.93
CA LEU A 90 1.42 -10.43 -10.33
C LEU A 90 2.49 -10.57 -9.23
N MET A 91 2.12 -10.36 -7.96
CA MET A 91 3.05 -10.56 -6.82
C MET A 91 3.50 -12.01 -6.68
N VAL A 92 2.62 -12.98 -6.94
CA VAL A 92 2.97 -14.41 -6.91
C VAL A 92 3.86 -14.77 -8.10
N LEU A 93 3.54 -14.27 -9.29
CA LEU A 93 4.31 -14.48 -10.50
C LEU A 93 5.76 -13.97 -10.34
N ALA A 94 5.91 -12.73 -9.87
CA ALA A 94 7.21 -12.08 -9.69
C ALA A 94 8.09 -12.70 -8.59
N ARG A 95 7.57 -13.64 -7.80
CA ARG A 95 8.35 -14.44 -6.82
C ARG A 95 8.81 -15.78 -7.37
N LYS A 96 8.20 -16.26 -8.46
CA LYS A 96 8.54 -17.55 -9.10
C LYS A 96 9.70 -17.42 -10.10
N HIS A 97 10.17 -16.21 -10.33
CA HIS A 97 11.33 -15.84 -11.14
C HIS A 97 12.24 -14.95 -10.30
#